data_AF-M7C0L1-F1
#
_entry.id   AF-M7C0L1-F1
#
_cell.length_a   1.000
_cell.length_b   1.000
_cell.length_c   1.000
_cell.angle_alpha   90.00
_cell.angle_beta   90.00
_cell.angle_gamma   90.00
#
_symmetry.space_group_name_H-M   'P 1'
#
loop_
_entity.id
_entity.type
_entity.pdbx_description
1 polymer ?
#
loop_
_entity_poly.entity_id
_entity_poly.type
_entity_poly.pdbx_seq_one_letter_code
_entity_poly.pdbx_strand_id
1 'polypeptide(L)'
;MIALPSTPELHHGERRKQSQQGSGGGQSRAARTRMSLAQTPYCKKKGYDPQNPLCAHVIFSGTVDKVNDTEAVFAKLSLFSRHPEMASWPRDHNWFFAKFNITNIWVLDYFGGLKTVTPQEYYNVTPLVSL
;
A
#
# COMPACT_ATOMS: atom_id res chain seq x y z
N MET A 1 0.87 -0.31 -5.64
CA MET A 1 -0.02 -1.27 -6.32
C MET A 1 0.23 -2.64 -5.72
N ILE A 2 -0.79 -3.48 -5.60
CA ILE A 2 -0.70 -4.81 -4.97
C ILE A 2 -1.53 -5.78 -5.81
N ALA A 3 -1.04 -7.00 -6.04
CA ALA A 3 -1.88 -8.09 -6.52
C ALA A 3 -2.58 -8.72 -5.33
N LEU A 4 -3.91 -8.66 -5.28
CA LEU A 4 -4.69 -9.22 -4.18
C LEU A 4 -5.43 -10.49 -4.64
N PRO A 5 -5.55 -11.52 -3.78
CA PRO A 5 -6.43 -12.63 -4.05
C PRO A 5 -7.89 -12.15 -4.02
N SER A 6 -8.72 -12.72 -4.88
CA SER A 6 -10.14 -12.34 -5.01
C SER A 6 -11.03 -12.96 -3.92
N THR A 7 -10.52 -13.89 -3.12
CA THR A 7 -11.24 -14.53 -2.01
C THR A 7 -10.66 -14.11 -0.65
N PRO A 8 -11.51 -13.67 0.31
CA PRO A 8 -11.10 -13.61 1.70
C PRO A 8 -11.15 -15.03 2.28
N GLU A 9 -10.00 -15.59 2.67
CA GLU A 9 -9.99 -16.78 3.52
C GLU A 9 -10.62 -16.42 4.88
N LEU A 10 -11.79 -16.99 5.13
CA LEU A 10 -12.53 -16.87 6.37
C LEU A 10 -11.86 -17.71 7.46
N HIS A 11 -10.94 -17.12 8.23
CA HIS A 11 -10.66 -17.63 9.56
C HIS A 11 -11.94 -17.49 10.42
N HIS A 12 -12.41 -18.62 10.93
CA HIS A 12 -13.61 -18.79 11.73
C HIS A 12 -13.56 -17.93 13.00
N GLY A 13 -14.09 -16.71 12.92
CA GLY A 13 -14.22 -15.77 14.01
C GLY A 13 -15.44 -14.89 13.76
N GLU A 14 -16.53 -15.22 14.44
CA GLU A 14 -17.86 -14.65 14.23
C GLU A 14 -17.87 -13.15 14.54
N ARG A 15 -17.81 -12.31 13.50
CA ARG A 15 -18.03 -10.87 13.59
C ARG A 15 -19.34 -10.52 12.88
N ARG A 16 -20.26 -9.90 13.63
CA ARG A 16 -21.63 -9.54 13.22
C ARG A 16 -21.70 -9.03 11.78
N LYS A 17 -22.50 -9.70 10.95
CA LYS A 17 -22.81 -9.28 9.58
C LYS A 17 -23.59 -7.97 9.62
N GLN A 18 -22.97 -6.87 9.19
CA GLN A 18 -23.76 -5.78 8.61
C GLN A 18 -24.14 -6.21 7.19
N SER A 19 -25.46 -6.26 6.96
CA SER A 19 -26.05 -6.50 5.66
C SER A 19 -25.63 -5.39 4.69
N GLN A 20 -24.91 -5.77 3.63
CA GLN A 20 -24.88 -5.00 2.40
C GLN A 20 -25.16 -5.96 1.25
N GLN A 21 -26.40 -5.96 0.78
CA GLN A 21 -26.74 -6.41 -0.56
C GLN A 21 -26.28 -5.33 -1.54
N GLY A 22 -25.37 -5.67 -2.44
CA GLY A 22 -24.88 -4.80 -3.50
C GLY A 22 -24.38 -5.63 -4.68
N SER A 23 -24.99 -5.41 -5.84
CA SER A 23 -24.68 -6.00 -7.14
C SER A 23 -23.22 -5.79 -7.55
N GLY A 24 -22.68 -6.66 -8.41
CA GLY A 24 -21.26 -6.74 -8.79
C GLY A 24 -20.65 -5.42 -9.25
N GLY A 25 -19.79 -4.86 -8.40
CA GLY A 25 -18.87 -3.76 -8.68
C GLY A 25 -17.86 -3.70 -7.53
N GLY A 26 -16.56 -3.78 -7.82
CA GLY A 26 -15.53 -3.91 -6.79
C GLY A 26 -15.59 -2.77 -5.76
N GLN A 27 -16.06 -3.07 -4.54
CA GLN A 27 -16.18 -2.06 -3.48
C GLN A 27 -14.80 -1.55 -3.07
N SER A 28 -14.64 -0.23 -3.15
CA SER A 28 -13.51 0.50 -2.59
C SER A 28 -13.41 0.25 -1.07
N ARG A 29 -12.26 -0.22 -0.59
CA ARG A 29 -12.08 -0.55 0.84
C ARG A 29 -11.14 0.43 1.51
N ALA A 30 -11.59 1.08 2.58
CA ALA A 30 -10.72 1.91 3.41
C ALA A 30 -9.57 1.09 4.00
N ALA A 31 -8.35 1.61 3.89
CA ALA A 31 -7.17 0.96 4.44
C ALA A 31 -6.11 1.99 4.85
N ARG A 32 -5.19 1.53 5.71
CA ARG A 32 -4.04 2.28 6.17
C ARG A 32 -2.80 1.40 6.06
N THR A 33 -1.72 1.95 5.51
CA THR A 33 -0.44 1.26 5.39
C THR A 33 0.67 2.12 5.98
N ARG A 34 1.70 1.47 6.54
CA ARG A 34 2.87 2.13 7.11
C ARG A 34 4.12 1.48 6.52
N MET A 35 5.02 2.30 6.00
CA MET A 35 6.36 1.88 5.58
C MET A 35 7.40 2.53 6.48
N SER A 36 8.54 1.86 6.66
CA SER A 36 9.61 2.30 7.55
C SER A 36 10.98 2.07 6.92
N LEU A 37 11.92 2.96 7.22
CA LEU A 37 13.33 2.73 6.91
C LEU A 37 13.91 1.49 7.62
N ALA A 38 13.25 0.97 8.65
CA ALA A 38 13.60 -0.31 9.28
C ALA A 38 13.44 -1.52 8.35
N GLN A 39 12.64 -1.40 7.28
CA GLN A 39 12.53 -2.44 6.23
C GLN A 39 13.78 -2.49 5.34
N THR A 40 14.70 -1.52 5.51
CA THR A 40 16.01 -1.45 4.86
C THR A 40 17.12 -1.58 5.91
N PRO A 41 18.40 -1.70 5.50
CA PRO A 41 19.51 -1.65 6.45
C PRO A 41 19.71 -0.30 7.16
N TYR A 42 19.02 0.78 6.76
CA TYR A 42 19.29 2.14 7.20
C TYR A 42 19.29 2.30 8.73
N CYS A 43 18.20 1.94 9.40
CA CYS A 43 18.07 2.19 10.84
C CYS A 43 19.09 1.38 11.66
N LYS A 44 19.30 0.11 11.28
CA LYS A 44 20.33 -0.74 11.89
C LYS A 44 21.73 -0.15 11.73
N LYS A 45 22.08 0.34 10.54
CA LYS A 45 23.39 0.99 10.28
C LYS A 45 23.57 2.28 11.06
N LYS A 46 22.49 3.01 11.34
CA LYS A 46 22.50 4.25 12.14
C LYS A 46 22.41 4.01 13.65
N GLY A 47 22.22 2.76 14.09
CA GLY A 47 21.99 2.44 15.51
C GLY A 47 20.66 2.96 16.04
N TYR A 48 19.68 3.20 15.16
CA TYR A 48 18.35 3.65 15.56
C TYR A 48 17.47 2.44 15.86
N ASP A 49 16.87 2.43 17.05
CA ASP A 49 15.74 1.56 17.35
C ASP A 49 14.61 1.78 16.32
N PRO A 50 13.92 0.74 15.83
CA PRO A 50 12.85 0.89 14.84
C PRO A 50 11.70 1.83 15.24
N GLN A 51 11.49 2.08 16.53
CA GLN A 51 10.49 3.02 17.04
C GLN A 51 11.03 4.46 17.20
N ASN A 52 12.34 4.67 17.14
CA ASN A 52 12.93 6.00 17.19
C ASN A 52 12.49 6.81 15.96
N PRO A 53 12.01 8.05 16.10
CA PRO A 53 11.54 8.85 14.96
C PRO A 53 12.61 9.13 13.90
N LEU A 54 13.90 9.03 14.25
CA LEU A 54 15.00 9.11 13.28
C LEU A 54 15.08 7.88 12.36
N CYS A 55 14.47 6.76 12.75
CA CYS A 55 14.16 5.65 11.87
C CYS A 55 12.82 5.95 11.17
N ALA A 56 12.87 6.77 10.11
CA ALA A 56 11.66 7.39 9.58
C ALA A 56 10.56 6.40 9.16
N HIS A 57 9.31 6.82 9.38
CA HIS A 57 8.09 6.11 8.97
C HIS A 57 7.21 7.03 8.14
N VAL A 58 6.57 6.46 7.12
CA VAL A 58 5.46 7.11 6.41
C VAL A 58 4.20 6.28 6.59
N ILE A 59 3.10 6.94 6.90
CA ILE A 59 1.79 6.34 7.09
C ILE A 59 0.85 6.94 6.05
N PHE A 60 0.26 6.08 5.23
CA PHE A 60 -0.75 6.47 4.26
C PHE A 60 -2.12 5.93 4.68
N SER A 61 -3.16 6.74 4.53
CA SER A 61 -4.56 6.33 4.70
C SER A 61 -5.34 6.72 3.46
N GLY A 62 -6.33 5.90 3.10
CA GLY A 62 -7.01 6.01 1.82
C GLY A 62 -7.89 4.80 1.54
N THR A 63 -8.09 4.52 0.25
CA THR A 63 -8.84 3.34 -0.20
C THR A 63 -8.02 2.46 -1.14
N VAL A 64 -8.32 1.16 -1.13
CA VAL A 64 -7.78 0.20 -2.10
C VAL A 64 -8.85 -0.08 -3.15
N ASP A 65 -8.52 0.21 -4.41
CA ASP A 65 -9.41 0.06 -5.55
C ASP A 65 -8.79 -0.86 -6.60
N LYS A 66 -9.63 -1.62 -7.29
CA LYS A 66 -9.20 -2.37 -8.48
C LYS A 66 -8.76 -1.38 -9.56
N VAL A 67 -7.61 -1.65 -10.17
CA VAL A 67 -7.09 -0.88 -11.30
C VAL A 67 -8.00 -1.07 -12.52
N ASN A 68 -8.28 0.02 -13.24
CA ASN A 68 -9.07 -0.01 -14.47
C ASN A 68 -8.20 -0.42 -15.68
N ASP A 69 -8.85 -0.66 -16.83
CA ASP A 69 -8.14 -1.14 -18.02
C ASP A 69 -7.10 -0.14 -18.55
N THR A 70 -7.34 1.17 -18.38
CA THR A 70 -6.40 2.22 -18.82
C THR A 70 -5.08 2.23 -18.07
N GLU A 71 -5.08 1.80 -16.80
CA GLU A 71 -3.89 1.78 -15.94
C GLU A 71 -3.26 0.38 -15.81
N ALA A 72 -3.92 -0.67 -16.35
CA ALA A 72 -3.54 -2.06 -16.13
C ALA A 72 -2.12 -2.40 -16.62
N VAL A 73 -1.72 -1.87 -17.79
CA VAL A 73 -0.37 -2.09 -18.35
C VAL A 73 0.69 -1.47 -17.43
N PHE A 74 0.48 -0.23 -17.00
CA PHE A 74 1.37 0.45 -16.07
C PHE A 74 1.45 -0.27 -14.73
N ALA A 75 0.32 -0.78 -14.23
CA ALA A 75 0.27 -1.52 -12.98
C ALA A 75 1.05 -2.83 -13.02
N LYS A 76 0.90 -3.60 -14.11
CA LYS A 76 1.67 -4.82 -14.34
C LYS A 76 3.17 -4.54 -14.39
N LEU A 77 3.58 -3.53 -15.18
CA LEU A 77 4.99 -3.16 -15.31
C LEU A 77 5.59 -2.70 -13.98
N SER A 78 4.87 -1.86 -13.23
CA SER A 78 5.31 -1.33 -11.94
C SER A 78 5.52 -2.41 -10.88
N LEU A 79 4.65 -3.43 -10.87
CA LEU A 79 4.73 -4.54 -9.93
C LEU A 79 5.81 -5.54 -10.34
N PHE A 80 5.81 -5.99 -11.59
CA PHE A 80 6.70 -7.07 -12.02
C PHE A 80 8.16 -6.62 -12.16
N SER A 81 8.42 -5.33 -12.38
CA SER A 81 9.78 -4.78 -12.33
C SER A 81 10.38 -4.84 -10.92
N ARG A 82 9.55 -4.79 -9.87
CA ARG A 82 10.00 -4.87 -8.48
C ARG A 82 9.87 -6.27 -7.87
N HIS A 83 8.89 -7.03 -8.32
CA HIS A 83 8.54 -8.36 -7.83
C HIS A 83 8.41 -9.33 -9.03
N PRO A 84 9.54 -9.72 -9.66
CA PRO A 84 9.51 -10.55 -10.86
C PRO A 84 8.85 -11.93 -10.63
N GLU A 85 8.90 -12.44 -9.39
CA GLU A 85 8.22 -13.67 -8.96
C GLU A 85 6.70 -13.64 -9.18
N MET A 86 6.07 -12.46 -9.20
CA MET A 86 4.63 -12.35 -9.43
C MET A 86 4.21 -12.83 -10.82
N ALA A 87 5.14 -12.85 -11.79
CA ALA A 87 4.86 -13.34 -13.14
C ALA A 87 4.61 -14.86 -13.19
N SER A 88 5.13 -15.60 -12.21
CA SER A 88 5.00 -17.06 -12.10
C SER A 88 3.98 -17.50 -11.04
N TRP A 89 3.24 -16.58 -10.41
CA TRP A 89 2.22 -16.93 -9.44
C TRP A 89 1.11 -17.82 -10.04
N PRO A 90 0.50 -18.71 -9.25
CA PRO A 90 -0.56 -19.61 -9.71
C PRO A 90 -1.74 -18.83 -10.33
N ARG A 91 -2.17 -19.24 -11.53
CA ARG A 91 -3.21 -18.53 -12.30
C ARG A 91 -4.62 -18.76 -11.76
N ASP A 92 -4.83 -19.87 -11.05
CA ASP A 92 -6.09 -20.31 -10.47
C ASP A 92 -6.54 -19.49 -9.24
N HIS A 93 -5.69 -18.58 -8.75
CA HIS A 93 -6.01 -17.67 -7.64
C HIS A 93 -6.72 -16.36 -8.08
N ASN A 94 -6.97 -16.17 -9.38
CA ASN A 94 -7.70 -15.01 -9.93
C ASN A 94 -7.16 -13.65 -9.44
N TRP A 95 -5.83 -13.46 -9.53
CA TRP A 95 -5.15 -12.24 -9.15
C TRP A 95 -5.65 -11.03 -9.95
N PHE A 96 -5.75 -9.87 -9.29
CA PHE A 96 -6.02 -8.60 -9.94
C PHE A 96 -5.10 -7.50 -9.41
N PHE A 97 -4.85 -6.48 -10.22
CA PHE A 97 -4.08 -5.32 -9.79
C PHE A 97 -4.96 -4.34 -9.01
N ALA A 98 -4.47 -3.91 -7.86
CA ALA A 98 -5.09 -2.88 -7.04
C ALA A 98 -4.17 -1.67 -6.90
N LYS A 99 -4.78 -0.47 -6.80
CA LYS A 99 -4.12 0.78 -6.45
C LYS A 99 -4.59 1.28 -5.09
N PHE A 100 -3.76 2.10 -4.46
CA PHE A 100 -4.08 2.74 -3.19
C PHE A 100 -4.29 4.23 -3.44
N ASN A 101 -5.53 4.67 -3.31
CA ASN A 101 -5.92 6.08 -3.47
C ASN A 101 -5.70 6.80 -2.15
N ILE A 102 -4.60 7.56 -2.08
CA ILE A 102 -4.14 8.24 -0.87
C ILE A 102 -5.01 9.46 -0.59
N THR A 103 -5.56 9.55 0.62
CA THR A 103 -6.30 10.73 1.09
C THR A 103 -5.58 11.45 2.22
N ASN A 104 -4.79 10.73 3.04
CA ASN A 104 -4.03 11.31 4.13
C ASN A 104 -2.63 10.70 4.19
N ILE A 105 -1.64 11.54 4.53
CA ILE A 105 -0.23 11.16 4.64
C ILE A 105 0.32 11.76 5.93
N TRP A 106 1.00 10.93 6.73
CA TRP A 106 1.76 11.39 7.88
C TRP A 106 3.19 10.86 7.81
N VAL A 107 4.14 11.73 8.12
CA VAL A 107 5.57 11.40 8.17
C VAL A 107 6.06 11.57 9.61
N LEU A 108 6.70 10.53 10.14
CA LEU A 108 7.46 10.57 11.39
C LEU A 108 8.93 10.41 11.05
N ASP A 109 9.68 11.50 11.02
CA ASP A 109 11.10 11.53 10.62
C ASP A 109 12.00 12.26 11.64
N TYR A 110 11.41 12.89 12.65
CA TYR A 110 12.14 13.61 13.70
C TYR A 110 11.31 13.75 14.97
N PHE A 111 11.95 14.23 16.03
CA PHE A 111 11.26 14.61 17.27
C PHE A 111 10.28 15.76 17.01
N GLY A 112 9.22 15.85 17.83
CA GLY A 112 8.17 16.86 17.68
C GLY A 112 6.86 16.34 17.10
N GLY A 113 6.78 15.05 16.73
CA GLY A 113 5.54 14.38 16.33
C GLY A 113 5.38 14.21 14.82
N LEU A 114 4.18 13.82 14.39
CA LEU A 114 3.85 13.56 12.98
C LEU A 114 3.74 14.88 12.19
N LYS A 115 4.30 14.88 10.99
CA LYS A 115 4.08 15.92 9.98
C LYS A 115 2.99 15.47 9.01
N THR A 116 2.01 16.31 8.76
CA THR A 116 0.98 16.07 7.75
C THR A 116 1.50 16.50 6.38
N VAL A 117 1.30 15.66 5.36
CA VAL A 117 1.62 15.96 3.96
C VAL A 117 0.35 15.80 3.13
N THR A 118 0.07 16.75 2.25
CA THR A 118 -1.07 16.65 1.34
C THR A 118 -0.75 15.70 0.17
N PRO A 119 -1.75 15.04 -0.43
CA PRO A 119 -1.53 14.28 -1.66
C PRO A 119 -0.91 15.11 -2.78
N GLN A 120 -1.26 16.39 -2.89
CA GLN A 120 -0.70 17.29 -3.89
C GLN A 120 0.81 17.48 -3.69
N GLU A 121 1.25 17.77 -2.47
CA GLU A 121 2.68 17.86 -2.16
C GLU A 121 3.41 16.55 -2.46
N TYR A 122 2.83 15.42 -2.07
CA TYR A 122 3.41 14.09 -2.31
C TYR A 122 3.55 13.76 -3.79
N TYR A 123 2.55 14.05 -4.62
CA TYR A 123 2.60 13.75 -6.06
C TYR A 123 3.38 14.77 -6.89
N ASN A 124 3.70 15.94 -6.33
CA ASN A 124 4.48 16.99 -7.01
C ASN A 124 6.00 16.86 -6.82
N VAL A 125 6.50 15.86 -6.09
CA VAL A 125 7.95 15.65 -5.93
C VAL A 125 8.53 14.81 -7.06
N THR A 126 9.76 15.12 -7.45
CA THR A 126 10.57 14.25 -8.31
C THR A 126 11.38 13.29 -7.44
N PRO A 127 11.19 11.95 -7.54
CA PRO A 127 11.99 11.00 -6.79
C PRO A 127 13.47 11.09 -7.17
N LEU A 128 14.36 11.00 -6.18
CA LEU A 128 15.82 11.03 -6.39
C LEU A 128 16.36 9.76 -7.07
N VAL A 129 15.57 8.69 -7.11
CA VAL A 129 15.86 7.46 -7.86
C VAL A 129 14.64 7.14 -8.71
N SER A 130 14.77 7.29 -10.02
CA SER A 130 13.78 6.84 -11.00
C SER A 130 13.82 5.31 -11.12
N LEU A 131 12.64 4.72 -11.35
CA LEU A 131 12.48 3.29 -11.67
C LEU A 131 12.61 3.04 -13.16
#